data_AF-A0A1E5R4B5-F1
#
_entry.id   AF-A0A1E5R4B5-F1
#
_cell.length_a   1.000
_cell.length_b   1.000
_cell.length_c   1.000
_cell.angle_alpha   90.00
_cell.angle_beta   90.00
_cell.angle_gamma   90.00
#
_symmetry.space_group_name_H-M   'P 1'
#
loop_
_entity.id
_entity.type
_entity.pdbx_description
1 polymer ?
#
loop_
_entity_poly.entity_id
_entity_poly.type
_entity_poly.pdbx_seq_one_letter_code
_entity_poly.pdbx_strand_id
1 'polypeptide(L)'
;MGKTNKMNVSQFVQYINKTVFKSLEEDLPSEYPILAKYKQIRFMRKLMSSTVDVKGCMNTPLVINYKYKIIPSIQDLKLQVLISLMLSPQTKDEMTFDAFENMFIDSLKFDKKGVRKGISIEYLKQKKTDEIDELIKKVGFHKRKAQNIKDLSELTEVPEKYEEVLDIKGVGPKIGLLYMQNGVGENMGIGVDTHVNRFASKFEWIKNDKGRKPLKNAEHTRELLEASIEKKFWAEINLILVGFGQNICTSTQRPKCDVCLVSKCKDRRVEIDETLKNGIVKDIEDLDISYLSKENADKNYRKILAWKVLVQERYGIEMRFGDEDLLGDWDQKFDQLSKELYGYGLLEEKDANEPKFKKVKIEVKQEII
;
A
#
# COMPACT_ATOMS: atom_id res chain seq x y z
N MET A 1 8.33 24.52 28.57
CA MET A 1 8.52 24.50 27.09
C MET A 1 8.96 23.10 26.67
N GLY A 2 8.02 22.21 26.34
CA GLY A 2 8.35 20.86 25.82
C GLY A 2 8.29 20.86 24.29
N LYS A 3 9.37 20.45 23.63
CA LYS A 3 9.36 20.16 22.19
C LYS A 3 8.74 18.78 22.00
N THR A 4 7.47 18.76 21.58
CA THR A 4 6.77 17.54 21.18
C THR A 4 7.18 17.14 19.75
N ASN A 5 7.79 15.96 19.58
CA ASN A 5 8.01 15.35 18.27
C ASN A 5 6.63 15.15 17.60
N LYS A 6 6.36 15.64 16.37
CA LYS A 6 5.02 15.57 15.68
C LYS A 6 5.04 14.90 14.29
N MET A 7 4.06 14.09 13.91
CA MET A 7 4.27 12.96 12.98
C MET A 7 4.38 13.37 11.53
N ASN A 8 5.05 12.48 10.81
CA ASN A 8 5.37 12.66 9.42
C ASN A 8 4.60 11.64 8.57
N VAL A 9 4.19 12.11 7.40
CA VAL A 9 3.48 11.33 6.38
C VAL A 9 4.20 10.01 6.10
N SER A 10 5.53 9.99 6.13
CA SER A 10 6.36 8.81 5.95
C SER A 10 6.22 7.79 7.09
N GLN A 11 6.17 8.18 8.38
CA GLN A 11 5.88 7.20 9.45
C GLN A 11 4.42 6.78 9.49
N PHE A 12 3.48 7.69 9.19
CA PHE A 12 2.08 7.31 9.12
C PHE A 12 1.86 6.25 8.03
N VAL A 13 2.56 6.41 6.89
CA VAL A 13 2.67 5.38 5.86
C VAL A 13 3.43 4.15 6.37
N GLN A 14 4.54 4.28 7.12
CA GLN A 14 5.20 3.13 7.77
C GLN A 14 4.28 2.42 8.78
N TYR A 15 3.34 3.12 9.42
CA TYR A 15 2.40 2.57 10.38
C TYR A 15 1.30 1.75 9.69
N ILE A 16 0.63 2.32 8.68
CA ILE A 16 -0.32 1.56 7.84
C ILE A 16 0.39 0.32 7.27
N ASN A 17 1.64 0.50 6.83
CA ASN A 17 2.51 -0.60 6.46
C ASN A 17 2.75 -1.57 7.64
N LYS A 18 3.02 -1.13 8.88
CA LYS A 18 3.21 -1.98 10.06
C LYS A 18 2.00 -2.88 10.35
N THR A 19 0.77 -2.42 10.06
CA THR A 19 -0.44 -3.26 10.14
C THR A 19 -0.53 -4.26 8.98
N VAL A 20 -0.33 -3.81 7.74
CA VAL A 20 -0.29 -4.68 6.54
C VAL A 20 0.81 -5.75 6.66
N PHE A 21 1.94 -5.38 7.26
CA PHE A 21 3.11 -6.20 7.51
C PHE A 21 3.13 -6.83 8.91
N LYS A 22 2.05 -6.75 9.70
CA LYS A 22 2.04 -7.32 11.07
C LYS A 22 2.14 -8.84 11.04
N SER A 23 1.48 -9.45 10.06
CA SER A 23 1.61 -10.86 9.71
C SER A 23 2.97 -11.23 9.07
N LEU A 24 3.99 -10.36 9.13
CA LEU A 24 5.37 -10.77 8.88
C LEU A 24 5.94 -11.60 10.04
N GLU A 25 5.45 -11.42 11.27
CA GLU A 25 5.87 -12.26 12.42
C GLU A 25 5.18 -13.63 12.41
N GLU A 26 4.18 -13.81 11.56
CA GLU A 26 3.50 -15.07 11.35
C GLU A 26 4.13 -15.88 10.21
N ASP A 27 4.40 -17.15 10.47
CA ASP A 27 4.80 -18.11 9.45
C ASP A 27 3.76 -18.15 8.32
N LEU A 28 4.19 -17.72 7.13
CA LEU A 28 3.58 -18.10 5.85
C LEU A 28 3.79 -19.62 5.70
N PRO A 29 2.75 -20.47 5.70
CA PRO A 29 2.88 -21.91 5.81
C PRO A 29 3.75 -22.48 4.69
N SER A 30 4.63 -23.42 5.04
CA SER A 30 5.66 -23.93 4.12
C SER A 30 5.11 -24.84 3.02
N GLU A 31 3.88 -25.34 3.16
CA GLU A 31 3.34 -26.45 2.36
C GLU A 31 2.97 -26.09 0.91
N TYR A 32 2.85 -24.80 0.57
CA TYR A 32 2.53 -24.39 -0.81
C TYR A 32 3.71 -23.73 -1.54
N PRO A 33 4.23 -24.32 -2.63
CA PRO A 33 5.29 -23.74 -3.47
C PRO A 33 4.98 -22.35 -4.06
N ILE A 34 3.68 -21.99 -4.08
CA ILE A 34 3.16 -20.66 -4.44
C ILE A 34 3.76 -19.56 -3.54
N LEU A 35 3.92 -19.84 -2.24
CA LEU A 35 4.24 -18.85 -1.21
C LEU A 35 5.73 -18.52 -1.17
N ALA A 36 6.64 -19.40 -1.61
CA ALA A 36 8.08 -19.12 -1.60
C ALA A 36 8.44 -17.84 -2.38
N LYS A 37 7.92 -17.69 -3.60
CA LYS A 37 8.11 -16.46 -4.39
C LYS A 37 7.40 -15.26 -3.75
N TYR A 38 6.26 -15.48 -3.09
CA TYR A 38 5.55 -14.42 -2.38
C TYR A 38 6.35 -13.90 -1.17
N LYS A 39 6.89 -14.79 -0.32
CA LYS A 39 7.82 -14.46 0.79
C LYS A 39 8.94 -13.53 0.31
N GLN A 40 9.60 -13.89 -0.79
CA GLN A 40 10.72 -13.12 -1.36
C GLN A 40 10.29 -11.73 -1.86
N ILE A 41 9.10 -11.61 -2.47
CA ILE A 41 8.53 -10.33 -2.90
C ILE A 41 8.18 -9.45 -1.69
N ARG A 42 7.50 -10.05 -0.70
CA ARG A 42 7.07 -9.42 0.54
C ARG A 42 8.26 -8.90 1.35
N PHE A 43 9.33 -9.69 1.44
CA PHE A 43 10.63 -9.30 2.00
C PHE A 43 11.22 -8.07 1.29
N MET A 44 11.36 -8.11 -0.04
CA MET A 44 11.83 -6.94 -0.80
C MET A 44 10.96 -5.70 -0.55
N ARG A 45 9.64 -5.87 -0.45
CA ARG A 45 8.69 -4.78 -0.19
C ARG A 45 8.81 -4.17 1.20
N LYS A 46 9.19 -4.94 2.24
CA LYS A 46 9.50 -4.40 3.57
C LYS A 46 10.62 -3.35 3.52
N LEU A 47 11.57 -3.51 2.60
CA LEU A 47 12.83 -2.75 2.57
C LEU A 47 12.82 -1.50 1.67
N MET A 48 11.77 -1.29 0.86
CA MET A 48 11.67 -0.17 -0.09
C MET A 48 10.33 0.55 0.00
N SER A 49 10.31 1.84 -0.32
CA SER A 49 9.08 2.61 -0.51
C SER A 49 8.66 2.60 -1.99
N SER A 50 7.35 2.57 -2.25
CA SER A 50 6.76 2.57 -3.61
C SER A 50 5.67 3.64 -3.71
N THR A 51 5.36 4.13 -4.91
CA THR A 51 4.28 5.10 -5.14
C THR A 51 2.98 4.69 -4.44
N VAL A 52 2.57 3.42 -4.58
CA VAL A 52 1.33 2.89 -4.00
C VAL A 52 1.27 3.01 -2.46
N ASP A 53 2.41 3.07 -1.77
CA ASP A 53 2.44 3.18 -0.30
C ASP A 53 1.91 4.53 0.20
N VAL A 54 2.12 5.60 -0.57
CA VAL A 54 1.72 6.97 -0.23
C VAL A 54 0.53 7.43 -1.07
N LYS A 55 0.55 7.11 -2.37
CA LYS A 55 -0.38 7.60 -3.40
C LYS A 55 -1.31 6.52 -3.95
N GLY A 56 -1.25 5.30 -3.41
CA GLY A 56 -2.22 4.27 -3.74
C GLY A 56 -3.62 4.70 -3.32
N CYS A 57 -4.62 4.33 -4.12
CA CYS A 57 -6.02 4.70 -3.90
C CYS A 57 -6.57 4.35 -2.49
N MET A 58 -6.09 3.28 -1.88
CA MET A 58 -6.44 2.88 -0.51
C MET A 58 -5.94 3.89 0.55
N ASN A 59 -4.70 4.38 0.41
CA ASN A 59 -4.06 5.26 1.40
C ASN A 59 -4.31 6.75 1.14
N THR A 60 -4.66 7.10 -0.11
CA THR A 60 -4.85 8.48 -0.57
C THR A 60 -5.78 9.33 0.32
N PRO A 61 -6.98 8.86 0.72
CA PRO A 61 -7.83 9.59 1.66
C PRO A 61 -7.16 9.89 2.99
N LEU A 62 -6.50 8.90 3.60
CA LEU A 62 -5.87 9.02 4.92
C LEU A 62 -4.70 10.02 4.87
N VAL A 63 -3.84 9.88 3.86
CA VAL A 63 -2.69 10.78 3.64
C VAL A 63 -3.12 12.23 3.41
N ILE A 64 -4.22 12.45 2.67
CA ILE A 64 -4.70 13.80 2.34
C ILE A 64 -5.43 14.43 3.53
N ASN A 65 -6.31 13.70 4.23
CA ASN A 65 -6.89 14.20 5.49
C ASN A 65 -5.80 14.60 6.48
N TYR A 66 -4.78 13.75 6.65
CA TYR A 66 -3.63 14.05 7.49
C TYR A 66 -2.90 15.32 7.05
N LYS A 67 -2.54 15.43 5.75
CA LYS A 67 -1.86 16.60 5.16
C LYS A 67 -2.60 17.92 5.43
N TYR A 68 -3.93 17.91 5.33
CA TYR A 68 -4.77 19.09 5.54
C TYR A 68 -5.32 19.24 6.98
N LYS A 69 -4.93 18.35 7.90
CA LYS A 69 -5.36 18.31 9.32
C LYS A 69 -6.88 18.24 9.49
N ILE A 70 -7.51 17.45 8.65
CA ILE A 70 -8.95 17.17 8.67
C ILE A 70 -9.18 15.84 9.40
N ILE A 71 -10.22 15.81 10.24
CA ILE A 71 -10.74 14.59 10.86
C ILE A 71 -12.12 14.37 10.24
N PRO A 72 -12.27 13.50 9.23
CA PRO A 72 -13.56 13.21 8.61
C PRO A 72 -14.44 12.40 9.57
N SER A 73 -15.76 12.38 9.34
CA SER A 73 -16.60 11.35 9.96
C SER A 73 -16.32 9.98 9.33
N ILE A 74 -16.74 8.89 9.99
CA ILE A 74 -16.63 7.52 9.44
C ILE A 74 -17.29 7.43 8.05
N GLN A 75 -18.46 8.03 7.88
CA GLN A 75 -19.19 8.06 6.60
C GLN A 75 -18.46 8.90 5.53
N ASP A 76 -17.90 10.06 5.91
CA ASP A 76 -17.08 10.87 4.98
C ASP A 76 -15.81 10.12 4.56
N LEU A 77 -15.16 9.39 5.47
CA LEU A 77 -13.97 8.60 5.15
C LEU A 77 -14.30 7.41 4.24
N LYS A 78 -15.40 6.69 4.50
CA LYS A 78 -15.94 5.63 3.62
C LYS A 78 -16.18 6.16 2.21
N LEU A 79 -16.87 7.29 2.08
CA LEU A 79 -17.10 7.96 0.79
C LEU A 79 -15.77 8.29 0.09
N GLN A 80 -14.80 8.80 0.84
CA GLN A 80 -13.49 9.19 0.32
C GLN A 80 -12.67 7.98 -0.17
N VAL A 81 -12.67 6.86 0.56
CA VAL A 81 -12.07 5.59 0.10
C VAL A 81 -12.74 5.12 -1.18
N LEU A 82 -14.07 5.13 -1.24
CA LEU A 82 -14.84 4.73 -2.42
C LEU A 82 -14.49 5.61 -3.66
N ILE A 83 -14.49 6.93 -3.52
CA ILE A 83 -14.13 7.87 -4.60
C ILE A 83 -12.71 7.62 -5.08
N SER A 84 -11.75 7.47 -4.17
CA SER A 84 -10.36 7.22 -4.55
C SER A 84 -10.18 5.89 -5.31
N LEU A 85 -10.89 4.85 -4.89
CA LEU A 85 -10.94 3.57 -5.59
C LEU A 85 -11.60 3.68 -6.97
N MET A 86 -12.67 4.49 -7.13
CA MET A 86 -13.33 4.77 -8.42
C MET A 86 -12.47 5.61 -9.38
N LEU A 87 -11.56 6.45 -8.86
CA LEU A 87 -10.58 7.18 -9.66
C LEU A 87 -9.44 6.26 -10.17
N SER A 88 -9.07 5.23 -9.42
CA SER A 88 -7.92 4.34 -9.72
C SER A 88 -7.92 3.57 -11.07
N PRO A 89 -9.04 3.10 -11.66
CA PRO A 89 -8.97 2.14 -12.76
C PRO A 89 -8.39 2.77 -14.03
N GLN A 90 -7.41 2.11 -14.64
CA GLN A 90 -6.70 2.62 -15.83
C GLN A 90 -6.13 4.03 -15.62
N THR A 91 -5.66 4.33 -14.41
CA THR A 91 -5.04 5.60 -14.03
C THR A 91 -3.85 5.29 -13.13
N LYS A 92 -2.78 6.09 -13.22
CA LYS A 92 -1.62 5.93 -12.33
C LYS A 92 -1.96 6.42 -10.92
N ASP A 93 -1.31 5.84 -9.92
CA ASP A 93 -1.48 6.27 -8.53
C ASP A 93 -1.21 7.77 -8.34
N GLU A 94 -0.17 8.33 -8.98
CA GLU A 94 0.12 9.77 -8.88
C GLU A 94 -1.04 10.63 -9.43
N MET A 95 -1.61 10.25 -10.57
CA MET A 95 -2.74 10.99 -11.17
C MET A 95 -4.04 10.80 -10.39
N THR A 96 -4.19 9.66 -9.71
CA THR A 96 -5.32 9.38 -8.81
C THR A 96 -5.24 10.24 -7.55
N PHE A 97 -4.06 10.29 -6.94
CA PHE A 97 -3.76 11.14 -5.78
C PHE A 97 -3.95 12.63 -6.08
N ASP A 98 -3.35 13.13 -7.18
CA ASP A 98 -3.49 14.53 -7.59
C ASP A 98 -4.96 14.92 -7.83
N ALA A 99 -5.75 14.04 -8.46
CA ALA A 99 -7.17 14.30 -8.73
C ALA A 99 -8.04 14.28 -7.47
N PHE A 100 -7.78 13.33 -6.55
CA PHE A 100 -8.45 13.32 -5.25
C PHE A 100 -8.06 14.56 -4.42
N GLU A 101 -6.79 14.96 -4.44
CA GLU A 101 -6.31 16.16 -3.75
C GLU A 101 -6.97 17.43 -4.30
N ASN A 102 -7.15 17.56 -5.63
CA ASN A 102 -7.89 18.67 -6.23
C ASN A 102 -9.33 18.74 -5.70
N MET A 103 -10.06 17.61 -5.69
CA MET A 103 -11.42 17.54 -5.15
C MET A 103 -11.44 17.89 -3.65
N PHE A 104 -10.46 17.43 -2.89
CA PHE A 104 -10.36 17.69 -1.46
C PHE A 104 -10.10 19.17 -1.17
N ILE A 105 -9.12 19.79 -1.84
CA ILE A 105 -8.84 21.23 -1.73
C ILE A 105 -10.07 22.05 -2.12
N ASP A 106 -10.81 21.63 -3.15
CA ASP A 106 -12.04 22.29 -3.57
C ASP A 106 -13.15 22.16 -2.51
N SER A 107 -13.30 21.00 -1.87
CA SER A 107 -14.29 20.79 -0.82
C SER A 107 -13.99 21.59 0.46
N LEU A 108 -12.72 21.88 0.77
CA LEU A 108 -12.34 22.76 1.87
C LEU A 108 -12.82 24.22 1.71
N LYS A 109 -13.25 24.63 0.51
CA LYS A 109 -13.88 25.94 0.25
C LYS A 109 -15.36 25.96 0.68
N PHE A 110 -16.01 24.79 0.75
CA PHE A 110 -17.42 24.65 1.11
C PHE A 110 -17.59 24.52 2.62
N ASP A 111 -17.22 25.58 3.34
CA ASP A 111 -17.41 25.66 4.78
C ASP A 111 -18.83 26.15 5.13
N LYS A 112 -19.60 25.27 5.78
CA LYS A 112 -20.80 25.66 6.53
C LYS A 112 -20.51 25.44 8.02
N LYS A 113 -20.38 26.56 8.76
CA LYS A 113 -20.25 26.65 10.23
C LYS A 113 -18.88 26.33 10.85
N GLY A 114 -17.78 26.43 10.10
CA GLY A 114 -16.41 26.30 10.60
C GLY A 114 -15.88 24.85 10.66
N VAL A 115 -16.65 23.88 10.18
CA VAL A 115 -16.33 22.44 10.28
C VAL A 115 -15.96 21.90 8.90
N ARG A 116 -14.66 21.82 8.64
CA ARG A 116 -14.10 21.24 7.42
C ARG A 116 -14.14 19.71 7.49
N LYS A 117 -14.94 19.07 6.61
CA LYS A 117 -15.12 17.60 6.57
C LYS A 117 -14.24 16.87 5.54
N GLY A 118 -13.57 17.59 4.64
CA GLY A 118 -13.01 16.97 3.43
C GLY A 118 -14.10 16.75 2.38
N ILE A 119 -14.01 15.68 1.59
CA ILE A 119 -15.03 15.36 0.57
C ILE A 119 -16.20 14.66 1.28
N SER A 120 -17.41 15.19 1.15
CA SER A 120 -18.64 14.65 1.75
C SER A 120 -19.78 14.54 0.73
N ILE A 121 -20.86 13.85 1.09
CA ILE A 121 -22.07 13.78 0.26
C ILE A 121 -22.64 15.18 0.01
N GLU A 122 -22.65 16.07 1.01
CA GLU A 122 -23.15 17.44 0.84
C GLU A 122 -22.29 18.26 -0.12
N TYR A 123 -20.96 18.06 -0.11
CA TYR A 123 -20.07 18.66 -1.11
C TYR A 123 -20.42 18.20 -2.53
N LEU A 124 -20.60 16.89 -2.74
CA LEU A 124 -21.02 16.35 -4.05
C LEU A 124 -22.39 16.88 -4.48
N LYS A 125 -23.34 17.06 -3.55
CA LYS A 125 -24.65 17.69 -3.82
C LYS A 125 -24.52 19.13 -4.35
N GLN A 126 -23.52 19.90 -3.91
CA GLN A 126 -23.27 21.26 -4.41
C GLN A 126 -22.55 21.32 -5.78
N LYS A 127 -21.95 20.22 -6.23
CA LYS A 127 -21.15 20.17 -7.47
C LYS A 127 -21.98 19.73 -8.68
N LYS A 128 -21.73 20.35 -9.84
CA LYS A 128 -22.13 19.83 -11.16
C LYS A 128 -21.13 18.77 -11.65
N THR A 129 -21.55 17.88 -12.54
CA THR A 129 -20.67 16.86 -13.15
C THR A 129 -19.44 17.50 -13.79
N ASP A 130 -19.61 18.60 -14.55
CA ASP A 130 -18.52 19.26 -15.27
C ASP A 130 -17.48 19.89 -14.33
N GLU A 131 -17.87 20.33 -13.14
CA GLU A 131 -16.92 20.81 -12.12
C GLU A 131 -16.07 19.67 -11.57
N ILE A 132 -16.68 18.51 -11.32
CA ILE A 132 -15.96 17.30 -10.90
C ILE A 132 -15.02 16.86 -12.03
N ASP A 133 -15.48 16.90 -13.28
CA ASP A 133 -14.67 16.52 -14.45
C ASP A 133 -13.40 17.36 -14.58
N GLU A 134 -13.51 18.68 -14.43
CA GLU A 134 -12.35 19.59 -14.47
C GLU A 134 -11.35 19.36 -13.33
N LEU A 135 -11.83 19.01 -12.12
CA LEU A 135 -10.97 18.66 -10.98
C LEU A 135 -10.19 17.36 -11.21
N ILE A 136 -10.78 16.39 -11.92
CA ILE A 136 -10.20 15.05 -12.14
C ILE A 136 -9.67 14.80 -13.56
N LYS A 137 -9.65 15.80 -14.47
CA LYS A 137 -9.37 15.63 -15.91
C LYS A 137 -8.07 14.89 -16.31
N LYS A 138 -7.08 14.79 -15.41
CA LYS A 138 -5.86 13.97 -15.63
C LYS A 138 -6.10 12.46 -15.50
N VAL A 139 -7.25 12.04 -14.99
CA VAL A 139 -7.64 10.65 -14.73
C VAL A 139 -8.15 10.01 -16.02
N GLY A 140 -7.75 8.76 -16.27
CA GLY A 140 -8.24 8.01 -17.43
C GLY A 140 -9.75 7.82 -17.36
N PHE A 141 -10.46 8.13 -18.45
CA PHE A 141 -11.93 8.12 -18.53
C PHE A 141 -12.63 9.11 -17.57
N HIS A 142 -12.00 10.26 -17.27
CA HIS A 142 -12.49 11.28 -16.34
C HIS A 142 -13.99 11.58 -16.50
N LYS A 143 -14.50 11.89 -17.70
CA LYS A 143 -15.93 12.21 -17.93
C LYS A 143 -16.92 11.19 -17.35
N ARG A 144 -16.63 9.90 -17.55
CA ARG A 144 -17.49 8.82 -17.01
C ARG A 144 -17.32 8.69 -15.49
N LYS A 145 -16.10 8.86 -14.98
CA LYS A 145 -15.83 8.85 -13.53
C LYS A 145 -16.46 10.04 -12.82
N ALA A 146 -16.44 11.22 -13.42
CA ALA A 146 -17.06 12.43 -12.90
C ALA A 146 -18.57 12.25 -12.77
N GLN A 147 -19.24 11.67 -13.77
CA GLN A 147 -20.66 11.34 -13.65
C GLN A 147 -20.90 10.29 -12.56
N ASN A 148 -20.14 9.19 -12.53
CA ASN A 148 -20.31 8.16 -11.52
C ASN A 148 -20.05 8.66 -10.08
N ILE A 149 -19.09 9.57 -9.90
CA ILE A 149 -18.82 10.25 -8.62
C ILE A 149 -19.92 11.25 -8.29
N LYS A 150 -20.49 11.94 -9.27
CA LYS A 150 -21.66 12.79 -9.08
C LYS A 150 -22.90 11.97 -8.68
N ASP A 151 -23.08 10.78 -9.25
CA ASP A 151 -24.19 9.87 -8.91
C ASP A 151 -24.15 9.47 -7.41
N LEU A 152 -22.97 9.47 -6.75
CA LEU A 152 -22.85 9.29 -5.29
C LEU A 152 -23.50 10.42 -4.47
N SER A 153 -23.84 11.56 -5.06
CA SER A 153 -24.58 12.62 -4.34
C SER A 153 -26.00 12.23 -3.99
N GLU A 154 -26.56 11.19 -4.60
CA GLU A 154 -27.92 10.73 -4.31
C GLU A 154 -27.98 9.72 -3.15
N LEU A 155 -26.82 9.28 -2.64
CA LEU A 155 -26.74 8.43 -1.46
C LEU A 155 -27.24 9.17 -0.20
N THR A 156 -27.94 8.42 0.66
CA THR A 156 -28.26 8.83 2.03
C THR A 156 -27.11 8.53 2.99
N GLU A 157 -26.46 7.39 2.80
CA GLU A 157 -25.29 6.88 3.51
C GLU A 157 -24.42 6.06 2.55
N VAL A 158 -23.16 5.81 2.89
CA VAL A 158 -22.26 5.00 2.06
C VAL A 158 -22.51 3.52 2.36
N PRO A 159 -22.85 2.67 1.38
CA PRO A 159 -23.17 1.27 1.65
C PRO A 159 -22.05 0.50 2.33
N GLU A 160 -22.44 -0.45 3.18
CA GLU A 160 -21.50 -1.28 3.95
C GLU A 160 -21.64 -2.78 3.64
N LYS A 161 -22.64 -3.19 2.85
CA LYS A 161 -22.71 -4.56 2.29
C LYS A 161 -22.12 -4.58 0.88
N TYR A 162 -21.41 -5.64 0.56
CA TYR A 162 -20.70 -5.76 -0.72
C TYR A 162 -21.63 -5.77 -1.93
N GLU A 163 -22.80 -6.38 -1.82
CA GLU A 163 -23.82 -6.43 -2.88
C GLU A 163 -24.30 -5.00 -3.22
N GLU A 164 -24.64 -4.22 -2.18
CA GLU A 164 -25.06 -2.82 -2.29
C GLU A 164 -23.92 -1.92 -2.84
N VAL A 165 -22.67 -2.25 -2.52
CA VAL A 165 -21.47 -1.58 -3.07
C VAL A 165 -21.28 -1.89 -4.56
N LEU A 166 -21.62 -3.11 -5.03
CA LEU A 166 -21.54 -3.48 -6.45
C LEU A 166 -22.63 -2.84 -7.31
N ASP A 167 -23.79 -2.50 -6.73
CA ASP A 167 -24.85 -1.75 -7.42
C ASP A 167 -24.43 -0.29 -7.75
N ILE A 168 -23.39 0.23 -7.08
CA ILE A 168 -22.85 1.57 -7.35
C ILE A 168 -22.20 1.61 -8.74
N LYS A 169 -22.77 2.43 -9.63
CA LYS A 169 -22.33 2.56 -11.02
C LYS A 169 -20.83 2.89 -11.14
N GLY A 170 -20.08 1.98 -11.75
CA GLY A 170 -18.63 2.10 -11.94
C GLY A 170 -17.77 1.49 -10.84
N VAL A 171 -18.40 1.00 -9.77
CA VAL A 171 -17.83 -0.04 -8.91
C VAL A 171 -17.98 -1.38 -9.64
N GLY A 172 -16.98 -2.23 -9.47
CA GLY A 172 -17.01 -3.64 -9.88
C GLY A 172 -16.22 -4.45 -8.86
N PRO A 173 -16.15 -5.79 -8.98
CA PRO A 173 -15.63 -6.68 -7.94
C PRO A 173 -14.31 -6.22 -7.30
N LYS A 174 -13.30 -5.86 -8.11
CA LYS A 174 -12.02 -5.31 -7.60
C LYS A 174 -12.18 -4.04 -6.74
N ILE A 175 -13.05 -3.10 -7.14
CA ILE A 175 -13.28 -1.88 -6.34
C ILE A 175 -14.08 -2.22 -5.10
N GLY A 176 -15.12 -3.04 -5.21
CA GLY A 176 -15.96 -3.46 -4.08
C GLY A 176 -15.13 -4.16 -2.99
N LEU A 177 -14.31 -5.15 -3.36
CA LEU A 177 -13.48 -5.90 -2.41
C LEU A 177 -12.44 -5.00 -1.71
N LEU A 178 -11.78 -4.10 -2.45
CA LEU A 178 -10.87 -3.12 -1.85
C LEU A 178 -11.61 -2.10 -0.97
N TYR A 179 -12.85 -1.74 -1.30
CA TYR A 179 -13.68 -0.88 -0.45
C TYR A 179 -14.11 -1.58 0.83
N MET A 180 -14.55 -2.85 0.77
CA MET A 180 -14.85 -3.63 1.98
C MET A 180 -13.62 -3.68 2.90
N GLN A 181 -12.44 -3.97 2.35
CA GLN A 181 -11.19 -4.05 3.10
C GLN A 181 -10.77 -2.72 3.76
N ASN A 182 -10.88 -1.58 3.06
CA ASN A 182 -10.27 -0.30 3.49
C ASN A 182 -11.26 0.75 3.98
N GLY A 183 -12.54 0.63 3.61
CA GLY A 183 -13.63 1.52 4.03
C GLY A 183 -14.49 0.91 5.14
N VAL A 184 -14.78 -0.39 5.06
CA VAL A 184 -15.64 -1.10 6.04
C VAL A 184 -14.81 -1.88 7.08
N GLY A 185 -13.61 -2.33 6.72
CA GLY A 185 -12.75 -3.17 7.57
C GLY A 185 -12.96 -4.67 7.36
N GLU A 186 -13.77 -5.07 6.38
CA GLU A 186 -14.09 -6.48 6.09
C GLU A 186 -13.21 -7.06 4.98
N ASN A 187 -12.36 -8.01 5.35
CA ASN A 187 -11.56 -8.75 4.38
C ASN A 187 -12.37 -9.90 3.76
N MET A 188 -13.10 -9.62 2.68
CA MET A 188 -13.96 -10.62 2.03
C MET A 188 -13.32 -11.39 0.87
N GLY A 189 -12.29 -10.85 0.22
CA GLY A 189 -11.72 -11.44 -1.00
C GLY A 189 -10.56 -10.62 -1.58
N ILE A 190 -9.86 -11.17 -2.56
CA ILE A 190 -8.66 -10.55 -3.16
C ILE A 190 -9.07 -9.55 -4.26
N GLY A 191 -8.75 -8.27 -4.09
CA GLY A 191 -8.89 -7.25 -5.14
C GLY A 191 -7.90 -7.47 -6.30
N VAL A 192 -8.28 -8.27 -7.31
CA VAL A 192 -7.40 -8.60 -8.45
C VAL A 192 -7.33 -7.45 -9.46
N ASP A 193 -6.16 -6.85 -9.59
CA ASP A 193 -5.84 -5.85 -10.61
C ASP A 193 -4.90 -6.42 -11.70
N THR A 194 -4.36 -5.55 -12.56
CA THR A 194 -3.40 -5.98 -13.60
C THR A 194 -2.08 -6.46 -13.01
N HIS A 195 -1.63 -5.94 -11.86
CA HIS A 195 -0.43 -6.43 -11.18
C HIS A 195 -0.65 -7.82 -10.57
N VAL A 196 -1.73 -8.00 -9.79
CA VAL A 196 -2.09 -9.28 -9.17
C VAL A 196 -2.26 -10.36 -10.24
N ASN A 197 -3.08 -10.13 -11.26
CA ASN A 197 -3.33 -11.10 -12.33
C ASN A 197 -2.05 -11.46 -13.11
N ARG A 198 -1.22 -10.45 -13.41
CA ARG A 198 0.09 -10.66 -14.04
C ARG A 198 1.00 -11.53 -13.20
N PHE A 199 1.13 -11.26 -11.90
CA PHE A 199 2.06 -12.01 -11.05
C PHE A 199 1.57 -13.42 -10.73
N ALA A 200 0.26 -13.59 -10.52
CA ALA A 200 -0.36 -14.90 -10.36
C ALA A 200 -0.04 -15.84 -11.53
N SER A 201 -0.17 -15.34 -12.77
CA SER A 201 0.15 -16.13 -13.96
C SER A 201 1.67 -16.26 -14.18
N LYS A 202 2.43 -15.16 -14.02
CA LYS A 202 3.89 -15.12 -14.24
C LYS A 202 4.64 -16.11 -13.36
N PHE A 203 4.24 -16.22 -12.10
CA PHE A 203 4.89 -17.06 -11.11
C PHE A 203 4.31 -18.48 -11.02
N GLU A 204 3.37 -18.82 -11.90
CA GLU A 204 2.69 -20.12 -11.99
C GLU A 204 1.92 -20.44 -10.69
N TRP A 205 1.37 -19.40 -10.08
CA TRP A 205 0.57 -19.48 -8.85
C TRP A 205 -0.84 -20.00 -9.14
N ILE A 206 -1.39 -19.61 -10.29
CA ILE A 206 -2.62 -20.18 -10.82
C ILE A 206 -2.26 -21.08 -12.01
N LYS A 207 -2.83 -22.29 -12.08
CA LYS A 207 -2.72 -23.15 -13.25
C LYS A 207 -3.71 -22.67 -14.31
N ASN A 208 -3.27 -22.47 -15.54
CA ASN A 208 -4.16 -22.22 -16.66
C ASN A 208 -3.64 -22.81 -17.99
N ASP A 209 -4.55 -22.97 -18.94
CA ASP A 209 -4.32 -23.49 -20.29
C ASP A 209 -3.36 -22.63 -21.14
N LYS A 210 -3.13 -21.38 -20.74
CA LYS A 210 -2.28 -20.39 -21.41
C LYS A 210 -0.91 -20.23 -20.73
N GLY A 211 -0.59 -21.12 -19.79
CA GLY A 211 0.66 -21.14 -19.03
C GLY A 211 0.85 -19.87 -18.21
N ARG A 212 1.87 -19.06 -18.57
CA ARG A 212 2.29 -17.88 -17.80
C ARG A 212 1.62 -16.57 -18.26
N LYS A 213 0.68 -16.64 -19.21
CA LYS A 213 -0.09 -15.46 -19.67
C LYS A 213 -1.22 -15.14 -18.67
N PRO A 214 -1.49 -13.86 -18.37
CA PRO A 214 -2.63 -13.45 -17.54
C PRO A 214 -3.95 -14.04 -18.04
N LEU A 215 -4.82 -14.47 -17.11
CA LEU A 215 -6.19 -14.82 -17.47
C LEU A 215 -6.95 -13.59 -17.95
N LYS A 216 -7.86 -13.77 -18.90
CA LYS A 216 -8.75 -12.69 -19.37
C LYS A 216 -9.76 -12.26 -18.30
N ASN A 217 -10.19 -13.18 -17.44
CA ASN A 217 -11.13 -12.91 -16.35
C ASN A 217 -10.35 -12.72 -15.03
N ALA A 218 -10.54 -11.57 -14.38
CA ALA A 218 -9.93 -11.28 -13.08
C ALA A 218 -10.58 -12.07 -11.94
N GLU A 219 -11.88 -12.37 -12.02
CA GLU A 219 -12.60 -13.15 -10.99
C GLU A 219 -12.12 -14.59 -10.93
N HIS A 220 -11.90 -15.23 -12.09
CA HIS A 220 -11.30 -16.57 -12.12
C HIS A 220 -9.87 -16.57 -11.56
N THR A 221 -9.11 -15.48 -11.73
CA THR A 221 -7.81 -15.34 -11.03
C THR A 221 -8.00 -15.17 -9.52
N ARG A 222 -9.03 -14.44 -9.08
CA ARG A 222 -9.36 -14.25 -7.66
C ARG A 222 -9.68 -15.58 -6.99
N GLU A 223 -10.62 -16.34 -7.54
CA GLU A 223 -11.05 -17.66 -7.05
C GLU A 223 -9.86 -18.62 -6.87
N LEU A 224 -8.98 -18.71 -7.88
CA LEU A 224 -7.80 -19.58 -7.83
C LEU A 224 -6.75 -19.12 -6.80
N LEU A 225 -6.62 -17.80 -6.57
CA LEU A 225 -5.72 -17.26 -5.54
C LEU A 225 -6.29 -17.47 -4.13
N GLU A 226 -7.58 -17.20 -3.93
CA GLU A 226 -8.28 -17.38 -2.64
C GLU A 226 -8.29 -18.86 -2.22
N ALA A 227 -8.41 -19.79 -3.16
CA ALA A 227 -8.28 -21.23 -2.91
C ALA A 227 -6.84 -21.68 -2.56
N SER A 228 -5.81 -20.84 -2.81
CA SER A 228 -4.39 -21.20 -2.69
C SER A 228 -3.62 -20.39 -1.63
N ILE A 229 -4.26 -19.38 -1.02
CA ILE A 229 -3.63 -18.43 -0.09
C ILE A 229 -4.59 -18.23 1.09
N GLU A 230 -4.08 -18.33 2.32
CA GLU A 230 -4.90 -18.12 3.52
C GLU A 230 -5.54 -16.73 3.57
N LYS A 231 -6.78 -16.68 4.09
CA LYS A 231 -7.59 -15.45 4.18
C LYS A 231 -6.86 -14.27 4.82
N LYS A 232 -6.00 -14.51 5.81
CA LYS A 232 -5.20 -13.49 6.52
C LYS A 232 -4.27 -12.67 5.60
N PHE A 233 -3.86 -13.21 4.45
CA PHE A 233 -3.00 -12.50 3.49
C PHE A 233 -3.77 -11.77 2.36
N TRP A 234 -5.08 -11.94 2.26
CA TRP A 234 -5.88 -11.42 1.12
C TRP A 234 -5.91 -9.88 1.04
N ALA A 235 -5.77 -9.18 2.18
CA ALA A 235 -5.74 -7.72 2.22
C ALA A 235 -4.38 -7.14 1.78
N GLU A 236 -3.25 -7.79 2.15
CA GLU A 236 -1.92 -7.27 1.80
C GLU A 236 -1.53 -7.54 0.33
N ILE A 237 -2.00 -8.64 -0.26
CA ILE A 237 -1.47 -9.15 -1.53
C ILE A 237 -1.52 -8.14 -2.68
N ASN A 238 -2.57 -7.31 -2.77
CA ASN A 238 -2.66 -6.29 -3.81
C ASN A 238 -1.54 -5.24 -3.65
N LEU A 239 -1.41 -4.62 -2.48
CA LEU A 239 -0.43 -3.56 -2.20
C LEU A 239 1.02 -4.04 -2.43
N ILE A 240 1.32 -5.25 -1.96
CA ILE A 240 2.63 -5.90 -2.12
C ILE A 240 2.97 -6.07 -3.61
N LEU A 241 2.04 -6.62 -4.40
CA LEU A 241 2.26 -6.91 -5.82
C LEU A 241 2.24 -5.65 -6.69
N VAL A 242 1.39 -4.66 -6.39
CA VAL A 242 1.41 -3.36 -7.09
C VAL A 242 2.77 -2.70 -6.88
N GLY A 243 3.22 -2.53 -5.63
CA GLY A 243 4.51 -1.88 -5.35
C GLY A 243 5.72 -2.64 -5.91
N PHE A 244 5.70 -3.98 -5.88
CA PHE A 244 6.75 -4.78 -6.51
C PHE A 244 6.78 -4.61 -8.03
N GLY A 245 5.61 -4.45 -8.64
CA GLY A 245 5.45 -4.16 -10.06
C GLY A 245 5.69 -2.71 -10.47
N GLN A 246 5.69 -1.76 -9.53
CA GLN A 246 6.11 -0.37 -9.74
C GLN A 246 7.64 -0.26 -9.67
N ASN A 247 8.25 -0.86 -8.64
CA ASN A 247 9.67 -0.66 -8.36
C ASN A 247 10.61 -1.63 -9.09
N ILE A 248 10.36 -2.95 -9.01
CA ILE A 248 11.33 -3.99 -9.43
C ILE A 248 10.90 -4.68 -10.72
N CYS A 249 9.79 -5.41 -10.69
CA CYS A 249 9.31 -6.18 -11.85
C CYS A 249 8.29 -5.36 -12.64
N THR A 250 8.78 -4.28 -13.25
CA THR A 250 8.01 -3.35 -14.08
C THR A 250 7.39 -4.04 -15.30
N SER A 251 6.29 -3.48 -15.81
CA SER A 251 5.66 -3.92 -17.08
C SER A 251 6.46 -3.50 -18.32
N THR A 252 7.47 -2.65 -18.15
CA THR A 252 8.23 -2.05 -19.25
C THR A 252 9.24 -3.05 -19.86
N GLN A 253 9.98 -2.60 -20.86
CA GLN A 253 11.06 -3.39 -21.47
C GLN A 253 12.24 -3.64 -20.50
N ARG A 254 12.36 -2.88 -19.40
CA ARG A 254 13.51 -2.94 -18.46
C ARG A 254 13.06 -3.16 -16.99
N PRO A 255 12.60 -4.37 -16.62
CA PRO A 255 12.49 -4.78 -15.23
C PRO A 255 13.89 -4.94 -14.63
N LYS A 256 14.01 -4.69 -13.33
CA LYS A 256 15.27 -4.70 -12.56
C LYS A 256 15.64 -6.14 -12.17
N CYS A 257 15.85 -6.97 -13.18
CA CYS A 257 16.08 -8.41 -13.06
C CYS A 257 17.47 -8.78 -12.53
N ASP A 258 18.39 -7.82 -12.46
CA ASP A 258 19.71 -7.90 -11.84
C ASP A 258 19.64 -7.87 -10.31
N VAL A 259 18.78 -7.02 -9.75
CA VAL A 259 18.55 -6.87 -8.30
C VAL A 259 17.30 -7.61 -7.79
N CYS A 260 16.51 -8.22 -8.67
CA CYS A 260 15.29 -8.94 -8.27
C CYS A 260 15.61 -10.27 -7.56
N LEU A 261 15.23 -10.37 -6.29
CA LEU A 261 15.55 -11.52 -5.42
C LEU A 261 14.63 -12.74 -5.60
N VAL A 262 13.63 -12.71 -6.49
CA VAL A 262 12.72 -13.85 -6.70
C VAL A 262 13.46 -15.05 -7.30
N SER A 263 13.64 -16.12 -6.52
CA SER A 263 14.38 -17.31 -6.95
C SER A 263 13.67 -18.01 -8.12
N LYS A 264 14.46 -18.70 -8.95
CA LYS A 264 13.97 -19.60 -10.03
C LYS A 264 12.93 -18.93 -10.98
N CYS A 265 13.02 -17.61 -11.18
CA CYS A 265 12.12 -16.85 -12.06
C CYS A 265 12.41 -17.12 -13.55
N LYS A 266 11.59 -17.95 -14.20
CA LYS A 266 11.67 -18.32 -15.63
C LYS A 266 11.57 -17.17 -16.64
N ASP A 267 11.22 -15.95 -16.20
CA ASP A 267 11.11 -14.74 -17.03
C ASP A 267 12.22 -13.70 -16.74
N ARG A 268 13.26 -14.10 -16.01
CA ARG A 268 14.38 -13.22 -15.68
C ARG A 268 15.12 -12.83 -16.97
N ARG A 269 15.19 -11.51 -17.25
CA ARG A 269 15.71 -10.98 -18.53
C ARG A 269 17.22 -10.73 -18.56
N VAL A 270 17.83 -10.54 -17.40
CA VAL A 270 19.28 -10.38 -17.21
C VAL A 270 19.69 -11.17 -15.99
N GLU A 271 20.94 -11.60 -15.94
CA GLU A 271 21.47 -12.30 -14.76
C GLU A 271 21.43 -11.42 -13.52
N ILE A 272 21.38 -12.08 -12.36
CA ILE A 272 21.49 -11.45 -11.05
C ILE A 272 22.89 -10.85 -10.89
N ASP A 273 22.99 -9.71 -10.25
CA ASP A 273 24.26 -9.08 -9.92
C ASP A 273 25.17 -10.05 -9.12
N GLU A 274 26.45 -10.13 -9.48
CA GLU A 274 27.37 -11.13 -8.90
C GLU A 274 27.59 -10.94 -7.40
N THR A 275 27.49 -9.70 -6.92
CA THR A 275 27.52 -9.36 -5.49
C THR A 275 26.35 -9.98 -4.71
N LEU A 276 25.22 -10.24 -5.38
CA LEU A 276 24.01 -10.86 -4.80
C LEU A 276 23.99 -12.39 -4.98
N LYS A 277 24.53 -12.91 -6.09
CA LYS A 277 24.54 -14.34 -6.47
C LYS A 277 25.16 -15.26 -5.40
N ASN A 278 26.20 -14.80 -4.70
CA ASN A 278 26.95 -15.59 -3.72
C ASN A 278 26.64 -15.26 -2.25
N GLY A 279 25.58 -14.49 -2.01
CA GLY A 279 25.10 -14.16 -0.66
C GLY A 279 23.59 -14.27 -0.60
N ILE A 280 22.90 -13.13 -0.73
CA ILE A 280 21.45 -13.03 -0.50
C ILE A 280 20.66 -14.07 -1.28
N VAL A 281 20.92 -14.24 -2.57
CA VAL A 281 20.04 -15.01 -3.46
C VAL A 281 20.11 -16.52 -3.23
N LYS A 282 21.20 -17.02 -2.66
CA LYS A 282 21.29 -18.43 -2.24
C LYS A 282 20.50 -18.68 -0.95
N ASP A 283 20.57 -17.73 -0.03
CA ASP A 283 20.00 -17.86 1.31
C ASP A 283 18.54 -17.37 1.40
N ILE A 284 17.99 -16.72 0.36
CA ILE A 284 16.65 -16.09 0.39
C ILE A 284 15.47 -17.07 0.31
N GLU A 285 15.73 -18.36 0.10
CA GLU A 285 14.73 -19.41 0.33
C GLU A 285 14.62 -19.75 1.83
N ASP A 286 15.67 -19.47 2.61
CA ASP A 286 15.76 -19.68 4.06
C ASP A 286 15.54 -18.39 4.89
N LEU A 287 15.49 -17.21 4.25
CA LEU A 287 15.23 -15.92 4.90
C LEU A 287 13.76 -15.78 5.33
N ASP A 288 13.49 -16.13 6.58
CA ASP A 288 12.28 -15.76 7.31
C ASP A 288 12.40 -14.37 8.00
N ILE A 289 11.29 -13.79 8.49
CA ILE A 289 11.29 -12.49 9.16
C ILE A 289 11.93 -12.52 10.55
N SER A 290 11.97 -13.69 11.21
CA SER A 290 12.75 -13.91 12.45
C SER A 290 14.23 -13.51 12.34
N TYR A 291 14.78 -13.39 11.12
CA TYR A 291 16.14 -12.92 10.85
C TYR A 291 16.44 -11.47 11.28
N LEU A 292 15.42 -10.66 11.56
CA LEU A 292 15.62 -9.26 11.95
C LEU A 292 15.68 -9.04 13.47
N SER A 293 15.38 -10.05 14.31
CA SER A 293 15.09 -9.83 15.72
C SER A 293 16.12 -10.33 16.75
N LYS A 294 17.05 -11.25 16.44
CA LYS A 294 18.07 -11.71 17.43
C LYS A 294 19.48 -12.03 16.87
N GLU A 295 20.47 -11.40 17.50
CA GLU A 295 21.91 -11.72 17.71
C GLU A 295 22.82 -12.32 16.60
N ASN A 296 22.34 -13.00 15.55
CA ASN A 296 23.16 -13.51 14.44
C ASN A 296 23.37 -12.48 13.31
N ALA A 297 23.31 -11.19 13.62
CA ALA A 297 22.95 -10.14 12.68
C ALA A 297 23.98 -9.83 11.57
N ASP A 298 25.29 -9.87 11.86
CA ASP A 298 26.27 -9.09 11.09
C ASP A 298 26.45 -9.54 9.62
N LYS A 299 26.61 -10.84 9.34
CA LYS A 299 26.86 -11.33 7.96
C LYS A 299 25.66 -11.14 7.03
N ASN A 300 24.43 -11.30 7.53
CA ASN A 300 23.21 -11.17 6.73
C ASN A 300 22.71 -9.73 6.68
N TYR A 301 22.95 -8.92 7.71
CA TYR A 301 22.72 -7.46 7.66
C TYR A 301 23.56 -6.80 6.57
N ARG A 302 24.88 -7.08 6.50
CA ARG A 302 25.76 -6.54 5.45
C ARG A 302 25.31 -6.92 4.04
N LYS A 303 24.84 -8.15 3.85
CA LYS A 303 24.24 -8.62 2.60
C LYS A 303 22.99 -7.79 2.23
N ILE A 304 22.03 -7.66 3.16
CA ILE A 304 20.80 -6.89 2.94
C ILE A 304 21.13 -5.42 2.65
N LEU A 305 22.07 -4.83 3.39
CA LEU A 305 22.54 -3.46 3.19
C LEU A 305 23.16 -3.27 1.80
N ALA A 306 24.00 -4.21 1.33
CA ALA A 306 24.55 -4.17 -0.02
C ALA A 306 23.46 -4.16 -1.10
N TRP A 307 22.40 -4.95 -0.93
CA TRP A 307 21.25 -4.88 -1.85
C TRP A 307 20.48 -3.57 -1.75
N LYS A 308 20.30 -2.98 -0.56
CA LYS A 308 19.69 -1.65 -0.41
C LYS A 308 20.50 -0.59 -1.18
N VAL A 309 21.82 -0.57 -0.97
CA VAL A 309 22.74 0.35 -1.66
C VAL A 309 22.66 0.17 -3.17
N LEU A 310 22.78 -1.07 -3.68
CA LEU A 310 22.68 -1.36 -5.12
C LEU A 310 21.34 -0.92 -5.73
N VAL A 311 20.22 -1.16 -5.04
CA VAL A 311 18.88 -0.76 -5.48
C VAL A 311 18.72 0.76 -5.49
N GLN A 312 19.29 1.45 -4.49
CA GLN A 312 19.21 2.90 -4.37
C GLN A 312 20.12 3.61 -5.40
N GLU A 313 21.40 3.24 -5.48
CA GLU A 313 22.38 3.87 -6.37
C GLU A 313 22.07 3.62 -7.85
N ARG A 314 21.72 2.38 -8.22
CA ARG A 314 21.49 2.00 -9.63
C ARG A 314 20.16 2.49 -10.18
N TYR A 315 19.16 2.68 -9.31
CA TYR A 315 17.77 2.87 -9.74
C TYR A 315 16.99 3.99 -9.04
N GLY A 316 17.60 4.71 -8.10
CA GLY A 316 16.93 5.81 -7.38
C GLY A 316 15.70 5.39 -6.59
N ILE A 317 15.58 4.10 -6.22
CA ILE A 317 14.48 3.65 -5.36
C ILE A 317 14.80 4.06 -3.92
N GLU A 318 13.84 4.70 -3.27
CA GLU A 318 13.93 5.06 -1.85
C GLU A 318 13.88 3.81 -0.98
N MET A 319 14.94 3.61 -0.19
CA MET A 319 15.09 2.46 0.71
C MET A 319 14.76 2.85 2.15
N ARG A 320 14.15 1.93 2.89
CA ARG A 320 13.81 2.15 4.30
C ARG A 320 14.99 1.72 5.17
N PHE A 321 15.51 2.60 6.03
CA PHE A 321 16.61 2.33 6.96
C PHE A 321 16.09 2.32 8.41
N GLY A 322 16.60 1.38 9.23
CA GLY A 322 16.21 1.21 10.64
C GLY A 322 14.69 1.13 10.92
N ASP A 323 14.34 1.42 12.17
CA ASP A 323 13.00 1.84 12.61
C ASP A 323 12.94 3.38 12.61
N GLU A 324 13.29 4.02 11.49
CA GLU A 324 13.58 5.47 11.48
C GLU A 324 12.33 6.34 11.65
N ASP A 325 12.16 6.76 12.91
CA ASP A 325 11.18 7.69 13.48
C ASP A 325 11.27 9.10 12.90
N LEU A 326 10.55 9.34 11.81
CA LEU A 326 10.45 10.65 11.15
C LEU A 326 9.58 11.73 11.90
N LEU A 327 9.36 11.65 13.26
CA LEU A 327 8.56 12.41 14.32
C LEU A 327 7.10 11.96 14.80
N GLY A 328 6.48 12.45 15.90
CA GLY A 328 5.35 11.78 16.68
C GLY A 328 4.00 12.53 17.01
N ASP A 329 3.54 12.64 18.27
CA ASP A 329 2.39 13.43 18.82
C ASP A 329 1.02 13.67 18.09
N TRP A 330 0.72 13.17 16.88
CA TRP A 330 -0.66 13.23 16.30
C TRP A 330 -1.44 11.94 16.49
N ASP A 331 -0.81 10.97 17.15
CA ASP A 331 -1.07 9.56 16.94
C ASP A 331 -2.36 9.08 17.62
N GLN A 332 -2.65 9.60 18.82
CA GLN A 332 -3.77 9.13 19.67
C GLN A 332 -5.16 9.35 19.06
N LYS A 333 -5.36 10.39 18.22
CA LYS A 333 -6.67 10.66 17.61
C LYS A 333 -6.94 9.80 16.38
N PHE A 334 -5.90 9.47 15.62
CA PHE A 334 -6.00 8.55 14.49
C PHE A 334 -6.04 7.08 14.96
N ASP A 335 -5.33 6.75 16.05
CA ASP A 335 -5.45 5.48 16.76
C ASP A 335 -6.89 5.21 17.22
N GLN A 336 -7.56 6.19 17.81
CA GLN A 336 -8.95 6.05 18.23
C GLN A 336 -9.91 5.86 17.05
N LEU A 337 -9.76 6.65 15.97
CA LEU A 337 -10.56 6.47 14.75
C LEU A 337 -10.36 5.08 14.11
N SER A 338 -9.15 4.51 14.20
CA SER A 338 -8.88 3.13 13.78
C SER A 338 -9.51 2.09 14.69
N LYS A 339 -9.51 2.29 16.01
CA LYS A 339 -10.22 1.40 16.95
C LYS A 339 -11.71 1.36 16.63
N GLU A 340 -12.28 2.50 16.26
CA GLU A 340 -13.68 2.65 15.86
C GLU A 340 -14.00 2.06 14.46
N LEU A 341 -13.06 2.07 13.52
CA LEU A 341 -13.25 1.56 12.14
C LEU A 341 -12.87 0.08 11.94
N TYR A 342 -11.80 -0.38 12.60
CA TYR A 342 -11.16 -1.66 12.30
C TYR A 342 -11.06 -2.59 13.53
N GLY A 343 -11.51 -2.15 14.70
CA GLY A 343 -11.46 -2.91 15.96
C GLY A 343 -10.07 -3.00 16.60
N TYR A 344 -9.05 -2.35 16.03
CA TYR A 344 -7.68 -2.30 16.58
C TYR A 344 -7.05 -0.92 16.41
N GLY A 345 -6.08 -0.62 17.27
CA GLY A 345 -5.36 0.66 17.29
C GLY A 345 -4.33 0.82 16.19
N LEU A 346 -4.11 2.09 15.78
CA LEU A 346 -2.89 2.48 15.08
C LEU A 346 -1.69 2.65 16.03
N LEU A 347 -1.84 2.30 17.30
CA LEU A 347 -0.76 2.26 18.29
C LEU A 347 -0.78 0.96 19.06
N GLU A 348 0.39 0.34 19.17
CA GLU A 348 0.61 -0.75 20.12
C GLU A 348 0.76 -0.15 21.52
N GLU A 349 0.11 -0.76 22.51
CA GLU A 349 0.42 -0.46 23.91
C GLU A 349 1.89 -0.82 24.15
N LYS A 350 2.71 0.19 24.45
CA LYS A 350 4.13 -0.05 24.75
C LYS A 350 4.23 -0.87 26.02
N ASP A 351 4.66 -2.12 25.88
CA ASP A 351 5.01 -2.97 27.01
C ASP A 351 6.06 -2.23 27.87
N ALA A 352 5.77 -2.08 29.16
CA ALA A 352 6.51 -1.20 30.05
C ALA A 352 7.93 -1.69 30.38
N ASN A 353 8.30 -2.88 29.88
CA ASN A 353 9.50 -3.62 30.26
C ASN A 353 10.64 -3.61 29.22
N GLU A 354 10.53 -2.93 28.08
CA GLU A 354 11.65 -2.87 27.13
C GLU A 354 12.87 -2.10 27.69
N PRO A 355 14.09 -2.69 27.61
CA PRO A 355 15.29 -2.08 28.17
C PRO A 355 15.78 -0.87 27.35
N LYS A 356 15.90 0.28 28.02
CA LYS A 356 16.36 1.54 27.41
C LYS A 356 17.85 1.52 27.08
N PHE A 357 18.21 1.34 25.82
CA PHE A 357 19.59 1.49 25.35
C PHE A 357 20.07 2.95 25.50
N LYS A 358 21.23 3.13 26.14
CA LYS A 358 21.88 4.45 26.26
C LYS A 358 22.47 4.89 24.92
N LYS A 359 22.10 6.10 24.46
CA LYS A 359 22.76 6.76 23.32
C LYS A 359 24.21 7.09 23.68
N VAL A 360 25.17 6.54 22.94
CA VAL A 360 26.57 6.97 22.96
C VAL A 360 26.73 8.13 21.98
N LYS A 361 27.39 9.21 22.42
CA LYS A 361 27.63 10.41 21.63
C LYS A 361 28.97 10.26 20.89
N ILE A 362 28.95 10.19 19.56
CA ILE A 362 30.16 10.19 18.73
C ILE A 362 30.38 11.62 18.24
N GLU A 363 31.49 12.23 18.63
CA GLU A 363 31.90 13.56 18.14
C GLU A 363 32.91 13.39 17.01
N VAL A 364 32.51 13.79 15.80
CA VAL A 364 33.40 13.84 14.63
C VAL A 364 34.12 15.18 14.65
N LYS A 365 35.44 15.17 14.87
CA LYS A 365 36.27 16.35 14.66
C LYS A 365 36.41 16.61 13.16
N GLN A 366 36.01 17.79 12.70
CA GLN A 366 36.49 18.33 11.43
C GLN A 366 37.88 18.90 11.67
N GLU A 367 38.90 18.31 11.06
CA GLU A 367 40.17 19.00 10.82
C GLU A 367 40.12 19.61 9.42
N ILE A 368 40.21 20.93 9.39
CA ILE A 368 40.42 21.73 8.18
C ILE A 368 41.94 21.92 8.06
N ILE A 369 42.51 21.55 6.92
CA ILE A 369 43.43 22.33 6.07
C ILE A 369 43.21 21.84 4.63
#